data_AF-A0A2N0H395-F1
#
_entry.id   AF-A0A2N0H395-F1
#
_cell.length_a   1.000
_cell.length_b   1.000
_cell.length_c   1.000
_cell.angle_alpha   90.00
_cell.angle_beta   90.00
_cell.angle_gamma   90.00
#
_symmetry.space_group_name_H-M   'P 1'
#
loop_
_entity.id
_entity.type
_entity.pdbx_description
1 polymer ?
#
loop_
_entity_poly.entity_id
_entity_poly.type
_entity_poly.pdbx_seq_one_letter_code
_entity_poly.pdbx_strand_id
1 'polypeptide(L)'
;MATSSTAIVPTDKASRYLQQLCKHWAHNLAVTFDETHGEVIFPGNARGADWPGDARFTMDAGDGALTCRIAASAPGQLDGLKGAVERHLDRFAFREGELVFDWQDA
;
A
#
# COMPACT_ATOMS: atom_id res chain seq x y z
N MET A 1 -18.68 6.50 4.82
CA MET A 1 -18.75 5.15 4.22
C MET A 1 -17.33 4.69 4.06
N ALA A 2 -16.96 3.53 4.62
CA ALA A 2 -15.64 2.96 4.36
C ALA A 2 -15.60 2.47 2.92
N THR A 3 -14.50 2.71 2.22
CA THR A 3 -14.28 2.29 0.83
C THR A 3 -12.97 1.53 0.75
N SER A 4 -12.89 0.56 -0.15
CA SER A 4 -11.70 -0.25 -0.29
C SER A 4 -11.29 -0.40 -1.74
N SER A 5 -10.01 -0.66 -1.96
CA SER A 5 -9.49 -1.03 -3.26
C SER A 5 -8.46 -2.13 -3.14
N THR A 6 -8.43 -3.05 -4.10
CA THR A 6 -7.42 -4.10 -4.18
C THR A 6 -6.74 -4.06 -5.55
N ALA A 7 -5.42 -4.15 -5.58
CA ALA A 7 -4.62 -4.32 -6.80
C ALA A 7 -3.74 -5.56 -6.69
N ILE A 8 -3.58 -6.27 -7.80
CA ILE A 8 -2.63 -7.38 -7.92
C ILE A 8 -1.50 -6.90 -8.80
N VAL A 9 -0.29 -6.81 -8.25
CA VAL A 9 0.89 -6.28 -8.92
C VAL A 9 1.79 -7.45 -9.33
N PRO A 10 1.92 -7.77 -10.63
CA PRO A 10 2.78 -8.86 -11.08
C PRO A 10 4.25 -8.55 -10.80
N THR A 11 4.91 -9.37 -9.98
CA THR A 11 6.34 -9.23 -9.66
C THR A 11 6.89 -10.47 -8.96
N ASP A 12 8.08 -10.90 -9.35
CA ASP A 12 8.82 -11.97 -8.65
C ASP A 12 9.48 -11.48 -7.34
N LYS A 13 9.35 -10.20 -7.02
CA LYS A 13 10.02 -9.55 -5.88
C LYS A 13 9.03 -9.05 -4.84
N ALA A 14 7.85 -9.68 -4.78
CA ALA A 14 6.76 -9.30 -3.89
C ALA A 14 7.23 -9.15 -2.43
N SER A 15 7.89 -10.17 -1.87
CA SER A 15 8.42 -10.15 -0.50
C SER A 15 9.42 -9.00 -0.29
N ARG A 16 10.32 -8.77 -1.25
CA ARG A 16 11.34 -7.72 -1.17
C ARG A 16 10.71 -6.33 -1.16
N TYR A 17 9.76 -6.07 -2.05
CA TYR A 17 9.10 -4.77 -2.12
C TYR A 17 8.20 -4.51 -0.91
N LEU A 18 7.47 -5.52 -0.44
CA LEU A 18 6.69 -5.46 0.80
C LEU A 18 7.57 -5.01 1.96
N GLN A 19 8.68 -5.71 2.20
CA GLN A 19 9.59 -5.38 3.30
C GLN A 19 10.23 -4.00 3.16
N GLN A 20 10.60 -3.58 1.95
CA GLN A 20 11.16 -2.24 1.71
C GLN A 20 10.14 -1.14 2.00
N LEU A 21 8.91 -1.32 1.54
CA LEU A 21 7.83 -0.37 1.74
C LEU A 21 7.45 -0.26 3.21
N CYS A 22 7.28 -1.40 3.89
CA CYS A 22 7.01 -1.45 5.32
C CYS A 22 8.12 -0.77 6.15
N LYS A 23 9.40 -1.08 5.88
CA LYS A 23 10.54 -0.42 6.57
C LYS A 23 10.57 1.08 6.32
N HIS A 24 10.25 1.52 5.11
CA HIS A 24 10.21 2.94 4.76
C HIS A 24 9.11 3.70 5.53
N TRP A 25 7.94 3.09 5.70
CA TRP A 25 6.81 3.72 6.37
C TRP A 25 6.84 3.57 7.90
N ALA A 26 7.52 2.56 8.44
CA ALA A 26 7.71 2.36 9.88
C ALA A 26 8.38 3.55 10.60
N HIS A 27 9.02 4.46 9.85
CA HIS A 27 9.57 5.70 10.40
C HIS A 27 8.51 6.66 10.94
N ASN A 28 7.31 6.69 10.35
CA ASN A 28 6.28 7.69 10.67
C ASN A 28 4.89 7.08 10.90
N LEU A 29 4.71 5.79 10.64
CA LEU A 29 3.43 5.08 10.67
C LEU A 29 3.55 3.83 11.53
N ALA A 30 2.41 3.36 12.03
CA ALA A 30 2.34 2.06 12.67
C ALA A 30 2.37 0.98 11.57
N VAL A 31 3.41 0.14 11.60
CA VAL A 31 3.64 -0.90 10.60
C VAL A 31 3.99 -2.22 11.29
N THR A 32 3.38 -3.30 10.82
CA THR A 32 3.69 -4.68 11.21
C THR A 32 3.90 -5.49 9.95
N PHE A 33 5.00 -6.24 9.84
CA PHE A 33 5.27 -7.02 8.64
C PHE A 33 6.19 -8.21 8.90
N ASP A 34 6.10 -9.19 8.02
CA ASP A 34 7.04 -10.29 7.84
C ASP A 34 7.42 -10.42 6.34
N GLU A 35 7.93 -11.57 5.94
CA GLU A 35 8.38 -11.81 4.56
C GLU A 35 7.21 -12.03 3.58
N THR A 36 6.02 -12.35 4.09
CA THR A 36 4.83 -12.74 3.31
C THR A 36 3.65 -11.79 3.48
N HIS A 37 3.56 -11.08 4.61
CA HIS A 37 2.45 -10.19 4.92
C HIS A 37 2.93 -8.88 5.54
N GLY A 38 2.26 -7.78 5.22
CA GLY A 38 2.53 -6.46 5.78
C GLY A 38 1.26 -5.65 5.98
N GLU A 39 1.14 -5.00 7.12
CA GLU A 39 0.04 -4.11 7.48
C GLU A 39 0.59 -2.74 7.90
N VAL A 40 -0.05 -1.68 7.39
CA VAL A 40 0.32 -0.29 7.62
C VAL A 40 -0.94 0.49 7.97
N ILE A 41 -0.92 1.20 9.10
CA ILE A 41 -2.00 2.10 9.49
C ILE A 41 -1.62 3.53 9.14
N PHE A 42 -2.48 4.17 8.36
CA PHE A 42 -2.42 5.58 7.99
C PHE A 42 -3.41 6.38 8.84
N PRO A 43 -2.94 7.18 9.80
CA PRO A 43 -3.82 7.99 10.63
C PRO A 43 -4.69 8.92 9.78
N GLY A 44 -5.95 9.09 10.17
CA GLY A 44 -6.86 10.03 9.50
C GLY A 44 -6.35 11.47 9.51
N ASN A 45 -5.51 11.82 10.49
CA ASN A 45 -4.87 13.12 10.65
C ASN A 45 -3.43 13.19 10.10
N ALA A 46 -2.99 12.19 9.32
CA ALA A 46 -1.62 12.14 8.82
C ALA A 46 -1.32 13.32 7.87
N ARG A 47 -0.16 13.96 8.07
CA ARG A 47 0.37 15.04 7.20
C ARG A 47 -0.59 16.22 6.99
N GLY A 48 -1.37 16.59 8.00
CA GLY A 48 -2.30 17.73 7.94
C GLY A 48 -3.60 17.44 7.18
N ALA A 49 -3.86 16.17 6.84
CA ALA A 49 -5.18 15.74 6.44
C ALA A 49 -6.14 15.70 7.64
N ASP A 50 -7.44 15.71 7.37
CA ASP A 50 -8.51 15.57 8.37
C ASP A 50 -9.55 14.59 7.83
N TRP A 51 -9.16 13.32 7.71
CA TRP A 51 -10.04 12.26 7.25
C TRP A 51 -10.95 11.77 8.39
N PRO A 52 -12.16 11.27 8.10
CA PRO A 52 -13.09 10.77 9.11
C PRO A 52 -12.55 9.63 9.99
N GLY A 53 -11.53 8.91 9.52
CA GLY A 53 -10.86 7.86 10.27
C GLY A 53 -9.56 7.38 9.62
N ASP A 54 -8.93 6.44 10.31
CA ASP A 54 -7.70 5.82 9.84
C ASP A 54 -7.96 4.93 8.62
N ALA A 55 -6.95 4.84 7.77
CA ALA A 55 -6.90 3.88 6.69
C ALA A 55 -5.93 2.76 7.02
N ARG A 56 -6.24 1.57 6.53
CA ARG A 56 -5.40 0.39 6.62
C ARG A 56 -4.94 0.01 5.23
N PHE A 57 -3.65 -0.24 5.09
CA PHE A 57 -3.07 -0.83 3.89
C PHE A 57 -2.46 -2.18 4.24
N THR A 58 -2.85 -3.22 3.51
CA THR A 58 -2.32 -4.57 3.66
C THR A 58 -1.66 -5.03 2.37
N MET A 59 -0.61 -5.82 2.53
CA MET A 59 0.14 -6.43 1.45
C MET A 59 0.31 -7.91 1.71
N ASP A 60 0.11 -8.71 0.68
CA ASP A 60 0.38 -10.14 0.69
C ASP A 60 1.32 -10.48 -0.46
N ALA A 61 2.52 -10.96 -0.11
CA ALA A 61 3.50 -11.40 -1.07
C ALA A 61 3.25 -12.87 -1.43
N GLY A 62 2.94 -13.10 -2.71
CA GLY A 62 2.82 -14.43 -3.29
C GLY A 62 3.87 -14.71 -4.35
N ASP A 63 3.81 -15.91 -4.92
CA ASP A 63 4.68 -16.30 -6.04
C ASP A 63 4.26 -15.55 -7.31
N GLY A 64 5.10 -14.62 -7.74
CA GLY A 64 4.91 -13.84 -8.96
C GLY A 64 3.96 -12.65 -8.85
N ALA A 65 3.41 -12.36 -7.66
CA ALA A 65 2.58 -11.18 -7.45
C ALA A 65 2.61 -10.64 -6.01
N LEU A 66 2.50 -9.31 -5.89
CA LEU A 66 2.22 -8.61 -4.65
C LEU A 66 0.75 -8.16 -4.67
N THR A 67 -0.06 -8.68 -3.76
CA THR A 67 -1.44 -8.23 -3.59
C THR A 67 -1.46 -7.04 -2.64
N CYS A 68 -2.02 -5.93 -3.07
CA CYS A 68 -2.12 -4.69 -2.31
C CYS A 68 -3.59 -4.38 -2.05
N ARG A 69 -3.97 -4.15 -0.79
CA ARG A 69 -5.35 -3.78 -0.43
C ARG A 69 -5.35 -2.55 0.47
N ILE A 70 -6.18 -1.58 0.13
CA ILE A 70 -6.42 -0.37 0.93
C ILE A 70 -7.86 -0.41 1.42
N ALA A 71 -8.05 -0.19 2.72
CA ALA A 71 -9.34 0.13 3.31
C ALA A 71 -9.25 1.54 3.91
N ALA A 72 -10.04 2.46 3.39
CA ALA A 72 -10.02 3.87 3.77
C ALA A 72 -11.37 4.35 4.30
N SER A 73 -11.35 5.43 5.09
CA SER A 73 -12.55 6.02 5.69
C SER A 73 -13.32 6.93 4.73
N ALA A 74 -12.69 7.36 3.63
CA ALA A 74 -13.26 8.25 2.62
C ALA A 74 -12.64 8.01 1.22
N PRO A 75 -13.37 8.28 0.12
CA PRO A 75 -12.85 8.14 -1.25
C PRO A 75 -11.59 8.96 -1.54
N GLY A 76 -11.53 10.22 -1.07
CA GLY A 76 -10.33 11.04 -1.24
C GLY A 76 -9.09 10.48 -0.52
N GLN A 77 -9.29 9.80 0.62
CA GLN A 77 -8.21 9.12 1.33
C GLN A 77 -7.76 7.89 0.54
N LEU A 78 -8.69 7.13 -0.04
CA LEU A 78 -8.40 5.98 -0.88
C LEU A 78 -7.55 6.37 -2.09
N ASP A 79 -7.97 7.38 -2.86
CA ASP A 79 -7.25 7.81 -4.06
C ASP A 79 -5.86 8.37 -3.74
N GLY A 80 -5.74 9.13 -2.65
CA GLY A 80 -4.45 9.61 -2.16
C GLY A 80 -3.50 8.46 -1.77
N LEU A 81 -4.04 7.38 -1.19
CA LEU A 81 -3.26 6.20 -0.81
C LEU A 81 -2.87 5.35 -2.01
N LYS A 82 -3.74 5.14 -3.00
CA LYS A 82 -3.38 4.44 -4.26
C LYS A 82 -2.15 5.09 -4.90
N GLY A 83 -2.21 6.41 -5.11
CA GLY A 83 -1.08 7.16 -5.68
C GLY A 83 0.14 7.24 -4.76
N ALA A 84 -0.02 7.07 -3.43
CA ALA A 84 1.13 6.92 -2.54
C ALA A 84 1.78 5.54 -2.71
N VAL A 85 1.01 4.45 -2.75
CA VAL A 85 1.50 3.08 -2.92
C VAL A 85 2.28 2.95 -4.24
N GLU A 86 1.68 3.37 -5.36
CA GLU A 86 2.28 3.33 -6.70
C GLU A 86 3.65 4.02 -6.72
N ARG A 87 3.71 5.30 -6.31
CA ARG A 87 4.96 6.08 -6.32
C ARG A 87 6.10 5.47 -5.51
N HIS A 88 5.80 4.79 -4.40
CA HIS A 88 6.85 4.17 -3.58
C HIS A 88 7.30 2.83 -4.16
N LEU A 89 6.36 1.99 -4.62
CA LEU A 89 6.69 0.72 -5.25
C LEU A 89 7.43 0.92 -6.59
N ASP A 90 6.98 1.85 -7.44
CA ASP A 90 7.68 2.21 -8.67
C ASP A 90 9.10 2.73 -8.42
N ARG A 91 9.31 3.46 -7.32
CA ARG A 91 10.65 3.91 -6.94
C ARG A 91 11.58 2.74 -6.62
N PHE A 92 11.06 1.67 -6.04
CA PHE A 92 11.82 0.44 -5.77
C PHE A 92 12.03 -0.40 -7.03
N ALA A 93 11.02 -0.44 -7.91
CA ALA A 93 11.06 -1.14 -9.18
C ALA A 93 11.72 -0.35 -10.32
N PHE A 94 12.12 0.90 -10.10
CA PHE A 94 12.67 1.83 -11.13
C PHE A 94 13.77 1.23 -12.01
N ARG A 95 14.56 0.29 -11.49
CA ARG A 95 15.64 -0.38 -12.24
C ARG A 95 15.22 -1.69 -12.91
N GLU A 96 14.00 -2.12 -12.69
CA GLU A 96 13.52 -3.48 -12.95
C GLU A 96 12.28 -3.52 -13.86
N GLY A 97 11.53 -2.42 -13.95
CA GLY A 97 10.39 -2.26 -14.86
C GLY A 97 9.28 -1.41 -14.24
N GLU A 98 8.31 -1.01 -15.06
CA GLU A 98 7.09 -0.36 -14.59
C GLU A 98 6.18 -1.43 -13.97
N LEU A 99 5.70 -1.19 -12.75
CA LEU A 99 4.74 -2.08 -12.10
C LEU A 99 3.34 -1.73 -12.58
N VAL A 100 2.53 -2.75 -12.83
CA VAL A 100 1.14 -2.56 -13.24
C VAL A 100 0.24 -2.66 -12.00
N PHE A 101 -0.53 -1.61 -11.75
CA PHE A 101 -1.51 -1.55 -10.66
C PHE A 101 -2.92 -1.51 -11.24
N ASP A 102 -3.59 -2.66 -11.25
CA ASP A 102 -5.00 -2.75 -11.63
C ASP A 102 -5.88 -2.68 -10.38
N TRP A 103 -6.17 -1.45 -9.92
CA TRP A 103 -6.99 -1.20 -8.73
C TRP A 103 -8.47 -1.49 -8.99
N GLN A 104 -9.03 -2.37 -8.17
CA GLN A 104 -10.43 -2.76 -8.17
C GLN A 104 -11.10 -2.19 -6.91
N ASP A 105 -11.96 -1.19 -7.11
CA ASP A 105 -12.68 -0.50 -6.04
C ASP A 105 -13.94 -1.26 -5.62
N ALA A 106 -14.23 -1.24 -4.33
CA ALA A 106 -15.40 -1.88 -3.69
C ALA A 106 -16.06 -0.95 -2.66
#